data_AF-A0A352DNM4-F1
#
_entry.id   AF-A0A352DNM4-F1
#
_cell.length_a   1.000
_cell.length_b   1.000
_cell.length_c   1.000
_cell.angle_alpha   90.00
_cell.angle_beta   90.00
_cell.angle_gamma   90.00
#
_symmetry.space_group_name_H-M   'P 1'
#
loop_
_entity.id
_entity.type
_entity.pdbx_description
1 polymer ?
#
loop_
_entity_poly.entity_id
_entity_poly.type
_entity_poly.pdbx_seq_one_letter_code
_entity_poly.pdbx_strand_id
1 'polypeptide(L)'
;MKGSIKTLRTFKKLSGAPLYTMDYTADYQLDRLLKMGAGSDTQFANNVCRILLNGLPVKVKPEGACSSFVASTPDGHKLFARNFDYKSGMAILIKAFPKKGYRSVALSNLGHIGFDERHLPEKSIIGRFRTLAAVYSPLDGMNENGFAVAVNTAAEQVTRQDTGKTPVMTTLAIRLLLDRAANVEEAVGILDSIDMRSSGKIGYHFHMADRSGDSAIVEYIDNKMVVIRREPEDRCFCLTNFTLSTDKKNGTGKERFEIMQDRLKEKGAVMTSKEAMELLEAAKMDGHKYYEPGHMYYDSITQWSVVYDLSKCTAAAAVKSDFERKYDLSIS
;
A
#
# COMPACT_ATOMS: atom_id res chain seq x y z
N MET A 1 -21.44 14.07 -4.87
CA MET A 1 -20.96 13.25 -3.74
C MET A 1 -21.23 13.99 -2.44
N LYS A 2 -22.03 13.43 -1.52
CA LYS A 2 -22.31 14.05 -0.21
C LYS A 2 -21.03 14.03 0.64
N GLY A 3 -20.68 15.16 1.25
CA GLY A 3 -19.53 15.26 2.18
C GLY A 3 -18.19 15.66 1.56
N SER A 4 -18.05 15.75 0.23
CA SER A 4 -16.76 16.05 -0.43
C SER A 4 -16.15 17.38 -0.01
N ILE A 5 -16.98 18.41 0.21
CA ILE A 5 -16.51 19.72 0.68
C ILE A 5 -15.91 19.59 2.09
N LYS A 6 -16.54 18.82 2.98
CA LYS A 6 -16.03 18.56 4.33
C LYS A 6 -14.67 17.84 4.26
N THR A 7 -14.58 16.78 3.47
CA THR A 7 -13.32 16.07 3.20
C THR A 7 -12.23 17.03 2.70
N LEU A 8 -12.51 17.82 1.65
CA LEU A 8 -11.51 18.71 1.04
C LEU A 8 -11.04 19.84 1.96
N ARG A 9 -11.87 20.29 2.91
CA ARG A 9 -11.48 21.28 3.93
C ARG A 9 -10.38 20.75 4.86
N THR A 10 -10.27 19.44 5.03
CA THR A 10 -9.23 18.81 5.87
C THR A 10 -7.91 18.57 5.13
N PHE A 11 -7.91 18.71 3.79
CA PHE A 11 -6.70 18.57 2.98
C PHE A 11 -5.65 19.60 3.41
N LYS A 12 -4.50 19.12 3.85
CA LYS A 12 -3.37 19.94 4.26
C LYS A 12 -2.05 19.31 3.87
N LYS A 13 -1.04 20.15 3.65
CA LYS A 13 0.36 19.75 3.50
C LYS A 13 1.02 19.81 4.87
N LEU A 14 1.72 18.77 5.27
CA LEU A 14 2.51 18.77 6.50
C LEU A 14 3.83 19.50 6.26
N SER A 15 4.23 20.38 7.18
CA SER A 15 5.34 21.32 6.98
C SER A 15 6.69 20.60 6.79
N GLY A 16 7.45 21.03 5.77
CA GLY A 16 8.82 20.57 5.53
C GLY A 16 8.97 19.21 4.84
N ALA A 17 7.88 18.59 4.38
CA ALA A 17 7.93 17.39 3.55
C ALA A 17 6.84 17.44 2.46
N PRO A 18 6.99 16.68 1.35
CA PRO A 18 5.92 16.49 0.38
C PRO A 18 4.90 15.45 0.87
N LEU A 19 4.52 15.52 2.15
CA LEU A 19 3.49 14.70 2.77
C LEU A 19 2.21 15.52 2.93
N TYR A 20 1.14 15.07 2.30
CA TYR A 20 -0.19 15.61 2.46
C TYR A 20 -1.01 14.72 3.38
N THR A 21 -2.10 15.24 3.93
CA THR A 21 -3.08 14.43 4.65
C THR A 21 -4.50 14.90 4.39
N MET A 22 -5.45 13.99 4.52
CA MET A 22 -6.89 14.24 4.35
C MET A 22 -7.70 13.29 5.22
N ASP A 23 -8.66 13.85 5.97
CA ASP A 23 -9.71 13.08 6.64
C ASP A 23 -10.88 12.88 5.67
N TYR A 24 -11.06 11.64 5.25
CA TYR A 24 -12.01 11.26 4.22
C TYR A 24 -13.32 10.79 4.85
N THR A 25 -14.31 11.69 4.86
CA THR A 25 -15.66 11.43 5.44
C THR A 25 -16.76 11.37 4.39
N ALA A 26 -16.42 11.64 3.12
CA ALA A 26 -17.35 11.56 2.00
C ALA A 26 -17.60 10.09 1.64
N ASP A 27 -18.82 9.78 1.20
CA ASP A 27 -19.13 8.48 0.63
C ASP A 27 -18.45 8.34 -0.74
N TYR A 28 -17.36 7.58 -0.78
CA TYR A 28 -16.62 7.32 -2.02
C TYR A 28 -17.30 6.30 -2.92
N GLN A 29 -18.40 5.65 -2.49
CA GLN A 29 -19.20 4.69 -3.25
C GLN A 29 -18.43 3.43 -3.70
N LEU A 30 -17.70 2.79 -2.78
CA LEU A 30 -16.93 1.56 -3.07
C LEU A 30 -17.78 0.46 -3.70
N ASP A 31 -18.97 0.17 -3.15
CA ASP A 31 -19.88 -0.86 -3.69
C ASP A 31 -20.25 -0.61 -5.16
N ARG A 32 -20.45 0.66 -5.52
CA ARG A 32 -20.76 1.05 -6.89
C ARG A 32 -19.55 0.83 -7.80
N LEU A 33 -18.36 1.18 -7.34
CA LEU A 33 -17.12 0.98 -8.11
C LEU A 33 -16.83 -0.51 -8.34
N LEU A 34 -17.03 -1.35 -7.31
CA LEU A 34 -16.90 -2.81 -7.43
C LEU A 34 -17.90 -3.38 -8.43
N LYS A 35 -19.17 -2.98 -8.36
CA LYS A 35 -20.20 -3.41 -9.33
C LYS A 35 -19.87 -3.02 -10.76
N MET A 36 -19.18 -1.90 -10.97
CA MET A 36 -18.73 -1.49 -12.31
C MET A 36 -17.57 -2.36 -12.82
N GLY A 37 -16.75 -2.91 -11.91
CA GLY A 37 -15.51 -3.62 -12.21
C GLY A 37 -14.49 -2.77 -12.94
N ALA A 38 -13.26 -3.26 -13.06
CA ALA A 38 -12.28 -2.71 -13.99
C ALA A 38 -11.27 -3.76 -14.44
N GLY A 39 -11.21 -4.03 -15.74
CA GLY A 39 -10.24 -4.92 -16.38
C GLY A 39 -8.92 -4.24 -16.79
N SER A 40 -8.82 -2.91 -16.64
CA SER A 40 -7.64 -2.12 -17.03
C SER A 40 -7.55 -0.81 -16.24
N ASP A 41 -6.35 -0.22 -16.17
CA ASP A 41 -6.13 1.08 -15.53
C ASP A 41 -7.00 2.18 -16.13
N THR A 42 -7.18 2.20 -17.45
CA THR A 42 -8.01 3.20 -18.14
C THR A 42 -9.47 3.07 -17.72
N GLN A 43 -10.01 1.85 -17.70
CA GLN A 43 -11.39 1.62 -17.25
C GLN A 43 -11.55 2.01 -15.78
N PHE A 44 -10.58 1.64 -14.93
CA PHE A 44 -10.59 1.99 -13.52
C PHE A 44 -10.56 3.51 -13.30
N ALA A 45 -9.64 4.22 -13.95
CA ALA A 45 -9.53 5.67 -13.88
C ALA A 45 -10.85 6.34 -14.34
N ASN A 46 -11.42 5.89 -15.45
CA ASN A 46 -12.71 6.40 -15.95
C ASN A 46 -13.84 6.18 -14.94
N ASN A 47 -13.89 5.01 -14.29
CA ASN A 47 -14.91 4.70 -13.29
C ASN A 47 -14.75 5.58 -12.03
N VAL A 48 -13.51 5.76 -11.55
CA VAL A 48 -13.20 6.68 -10.45
C VAL A 48 -13.59 8.12 -10.82
N CYS A 49 -13.28 8.58 -12.03
CA CYS A 49 -13.64 9.93 -12.48
C CYS A 49 -15.16 10.14 -12.53
N ARG A 50 -15.92 9.13 -12.97
CA ARG A 50 -17.39 9.16 -13.00
C ARG A 50 -18.00 9.20 -11.60
N ILE A 51 -17.43 8.46 -10.65
CA ILE A 51 -17.96 8.36 -9.28
C ILE A 51 -17.56 9.57 -8.43
N LEU A 52 -16.27 9.93 -8.45
CA LEU A 52 -15.72 10.91 -7.52
C LEU A 52 -15.58 12.31 -8.10
N LEU A 53 -15.26 12.42 -9.38
CA LEU A 53 -14.71 13.65 -9.94
C LEU A 53 -15.63 14.36 -10.93
N ASN A 54 -16.90 13.94 -11.02
CA ASN A 54 -17.88 14.45 -11.99
C ASN A 54 -17.33 14.49 -13.43
N GLY A 55 -16.50 13.50 -13.81
CA GLY A 55 -15.91 13.39 -15.14
C GLY A 55 -14.57 14.11 -15.34
N LEU A 56 -14.00 14.78 -14.33
CA LEU A 56 -12.65 15.35 -14.44
C LEU A 56 -11.61 14.22 -14.58
N PRO A 57 -10.74 14.24 -15.62
CA PRO A 57 -9.84 13.13 -15.89
C PRO A 57 -8.71 13.03 -14.86
N VAL A 58 -8.34 11.79 -14.55
CA VAL A 58 -7.18 11.42 -13.74
C VAL A 58 -6.33 10.41 -14.53
N LYS A 59 -5.02 10.61 -14.52
CA LYS A 59 -4.07 9.65 -15.08
C LYS A 59 -3.61 8.73 -13.95
N VAL A 60 -3.72 7.42 -14.18
CA VAL A 60 -3.29 6.39 -13.22
C VAL A 60 -2.05 5.67 -13.75
N LYS A 61 -0.98 5.65 -12.97
CA LYS A 61 0.29 4.96 -13.28
C LYS A 61 0.98 4.44 -12.01
N PRO A 62 0.51 3.33 -11.44
CA PRO A 62 1.12 2.77 -10.25
C PRO A 62 2.32 1.89 -10.64
N GLU A 63 3.48 2.22 -10.09
CA GLU A 63 4.75 1.50 -10.21
C GLU A 63 5.53 1.77 -8.91
N GLY A 64 6.45 0.88 -8.50
CA GLY A 64 7.30 1.09 -7.31
C GLY A 64 8.02 -0.17 -6.82
N ALA A 65 9.25 -0.03 -6.33
CA ALA A 65 10.00 -1.08 -5.65
C ALA A 65 9.75 -1.02 -4.13
N CYS A 66 9.85 -2.14 -3.43
CA CYS A 66 9.11 -2.29 -2.19
C CYS A 66 9.78 -3.32 -1.26
N SER A 67 9.85 -3.06 0.05
CA SER A 67 10.12 -4.06 1.09
C SER A 67 9.13 -3.99 2.25
N SER A 68 8.79 -5.14 2.87
CA SER A 68 7.93 -5.22 4.05
C SER A 68 8.30 -6.40 4.95
N PHE A 69 7.97 -6.30 6.24
CA PHE A 69 8.17 -7.39 7.20
C PHE A 69 7.19 -7.30 8.39
N VAL A 70 7.06 -8.40 9.13
CA VAL A 70 6.36 -8.45 10.41
C VAL A 70 7.33 -8.74 11.56
N ALA A 71 6.99 -8.22 12.73
CA ALA A 71 7.70 -8.49 13.99
C ALA A 71 6.74 -8.41 15.18
N SER A 72 7.21 -8.80 16.37
CA SER A 72 6.55 -8.47 17.63
C SER A 72 7.42 -7.56 18.46
N THR A 73 6.82 -6.70 19.27
CA THR A 73 7.56 -5.96 20.31
C THR A 73 7.88 -6.88 21.50
N PRO A 74 8.82 -6.49 22.39
CA PRO A 74 9.09 -7.24 23.61
C PRO A 74 7.86 -7.42 24.53
N ASP A 75 6.91 -6.49 24.50
CA ASP A 75 5.62 -6.55 25.21
C ASP A 75 4.51 -7.28 24.42
N GLY A 76 4.85 -7.89 23.28
CA GLY A 76 3.98 -8.81 22.53
C GLY A 76 3.09 -8.16 21.47
N HIS A 77 3.09 -6.84 21.32
CA HIS A 77 2.37 -6.13 20.26
C HIS A 77 2.85 -6.57 18.87
N LYS A 78 1.94 -6.59 17.90
CA LYS A 78 2.23 -7.01 16.53
C LYS A 78 2.58 -5.81 15.66
N LEU A 79 3.69 -5.90 14.95
CA LEU A 79 4.19 -4.85 14.05
C LEU A 79 4.11 -5.32 12.59
N PHE A 80 3.71 -4.41 11.71
CA PHE A 80 3.84 -4.53 10.27
C PHE A 80 4.60 -3.32 9.72
N ALA A 81 5.70 -3.55 9.01
CA ALA A 81 6.64 -2.53 8.59
C ALA A 81 6.84 -2.53 7.08
N ARG A 82 7.03 -1.34 6.48
CA ARG A 82 7.03 -1.16 5.02
C ARG A 82 7.91 0.00 4.54
N ASN A 83 8.72 -0.20 3.50
CA ASN A 83 9.34 0.85 2.68
C ASN A 83 8.72 0.93 1.29
N PHE A 84 8.09 2.05 0.95
CA PHE A 84 7.66 2.28 -0.43
C PHE A 84 8.75 3.04 -1.20
N ASP A 85 9.28 2.43 -2.26
CA ASP A 85 10.35 2.99 -3.09
C ASP A 85 9.83 3.32 -4.49
N TYR A 86 10.05 4.55 -4.93
CA TYR A 86 9.71 4.96 -6.29
C TYR A 86 10.55 6.17 -6.70
N LYS A 87 10.39 6.66 -7.94
CA LYS A 87 10.93 7.98 -8.34
C LYS A 87 10.48 9.05 -7.35
N SER A 88 11.22 10.14 -7.16
CA SER A 88 10.80 11.24 -6.27
C SER A 88 9.32 11.65 -6.50
N GLY A 89 8.57 11.83 -5.41
CA GLY A 89 7.14 12.09 -5.47
C GLY A 89 6.56 12.65 -4.18
N MET A 90 5.23 12.68 -4.13
CA MET A 90 4.45 13.24 -3.03
C MET A 90 3.56 12.15 -2.42
N ALA A 91 3.67 11.96 -1.11
CA ALA A 91 2.82 11.05 -0.36
C ALA A 91 1.56 11.77 0.12
N ILE A 92 0.44 11.06 0.21
CA ILE A 92 -0.74 11.52 0.94
C ILE A 92 -1.19 10.45 1.91
N LEU A 93 -1.38 10.86 3.16
CA LEU A 93 -2.02 10.06 4.19
C LEU A 93 -3.53 10.29 4.17
N ILE A 94 -4.28 9.24 3.88
CA ILE A 94 -5.73 9.24 3.93
C ILE A 94 -6.19 8.58 5.24
N LYS A 95 -6.96 9.33 6.04
CA LYS A 95 -7.72 8.79 7.17
C LYS A 95 -9.17 8.60 6.73
N ALA A 96 -9.56 7.38 6.39
CA ALA A 96 -10.88 7.08 5.88
C ALA A 96 -11.85 6.74 7.02
N PHE A 97 -13.04 7.35 6.99
CA PHE A 97 -14.14 7.13 7.91
C PHE A 97 -15.41 6.79 7.12
N PRO A 98 -15.45 5.61 6.44
CA PRO A 98 -16.62 5.23 5.67
C PRO A 98 -17.84 5.01 6.57
N LYS A 99 -19.04 5.21 6.00
CA LYS A 99 -20.28 4.85 6.69
C LYS A 99 -20.52 3.35 6.77
N LYS A 100 -19.94 2.61 5.82
CA LYS A 100 -20.01 1.15 5.69
C LYS A 100 -18.60 0.64 5.46
N GLY A 101 -18.10 -0.17 6.36
CA GLY A 101 -16.71 -0.64 6.37
C GLY A 101 -15.90 -0.01 7.49
N TYR A 102 -14.66 -0.45 7.61
CA TYR A 102 -13.78 -0.07 8.71
C TYR A 102 -13.09 1.29 8.49
N ARG A 103 -12.85 2.02 9.59
CA ARG A 103 -11.94 3.16 9.61
C ARG A 103 -10.52 2.68 9.30
N SER A 104 -9.75 3.50 8.60
CA SER A 104 -8.37 3.14 8.25
C SER A 104 -7.48 4.34 8.02
N VAL A 105 -6.18 4.13 8.21
CA VAL A 105 -5.12 4.97 7.67
C VAL A 105 -4.51 4.27 6.45
N ALA A 106 -4.20 5.03 5.40
CA ALA A 106 -3.54 4.50 4.22
C ALA A 106 -2.64 5.55 3.56
N LEU A 107 -1.51 5.12 3.03
CA LEU A 107 -0.61 5.97 2.25
C LEU A 107 -0.80 5.74 0.75
N SER A 108 -0.78 6.84 0.00
CA SER A 108 -0.90 6.83 -1.46
C SER A 108 0.13 7.76 -2.08
N ASN A 109 0.51 7.48 -3.32
CA ASN A 109 1.38 8.35 -4.09
C ASN A 109 0.54 9.30 -4.97
N LEU A 110 0.61 10.61 -4.72
CA LEU A 110 -0.10 11.59 -5.55
C LEU A 110 0.40 11.60 -7.01
N GLY A 111 1.63 11.16 -7.26
CA GLY A 111 2.15 10.94 -8.60
C GLY A 111 1.35 9.91 -9.40
N HIS A 112 0.81 8.88 -8.72
CA HIS A 112 -0.02 7.86 -9.36
C HIS A 112 -1.40 8.36 -9.74
N ILE A 113 -1.81 9.56 -9.32
CA ILE A 113 -3.06 10.21 -9.76
C ILE A 113 -2.80 11.52 -10.52
N GLY A 114 -1.58 11.69 -11.03
CA GLY A 114 -1.23 12.73 -12.01
C GLY A 114 -0.73 14.06 -11.42
N PHE A 115 -0.29 14.10 -10.17
CA PHE A 115 0.40 15.27 -9.61
C PHE A 115 1.93 15.13 -9.73
N ASP A 116 2.61 16.26 -9.85
CA ASP A 116 4.07 16.36 -9.88
C ASP A 116 4.52 17.74 -9.38
N GLU A 117 5.82 18.03 -9.41
CA GLU A 117 6.37 19.32 -8.94
C GLU A 117 5.84 20.55 -9.71
N ARG A 118 5.42 20.35 -10.97
CA ARG A 118 4.81 21.42 -11.79
C ARG A 118 3.31 21.54 -11.48
N HIS A 119 2.64 20.41 -11.26
CA HIS A 119 1.22 20.27 -10.99
C HIS A 119 0.97 19.91 -9.53
N LEU A 120 1.22 20.84 -8.62
CA LEU A 120 0.95 20.64 -7.19
C LEU A 120 -0.56 20.72 -6.89
N PRO A 121 -1.10 19.87 -5.99
CA PRO A 121 -2.52 19.83 -5.68
C PRO A 121 -3.05 21.14 -5.09
N GLU A 122 -2.24 21.87 -4.32
CA GLU A 122 -2.61 23.12 -3.65
C GLU A 122 -2.72 24.33 -4.60
N LYS A 123 -2.14 24.25 -5.81
CA LYS A 123 -2.11 25.38 -6.77
C LYS A 123 -3.48 25.72 -7.37
N SER A 124 -4.47 24.83 -7.27
CA SER A 124 -5.82 25.11 -7.79
C SER A 124 -6.92 24.35 -7.06
N ILE A 125 -8.14 24.88 -7.08
CA ILE A 125 -9.32 24.20 -6.54
C ILE A 125 -9.57 22.86 -7.26
N ILE A 126 -9.37 22.82 -8.58
CA ILE A 126 -9.49 21.59 -9.39
C ILE A 126 -8.43 20.57 -8.98
N GLY A 127 -7.19 21.03 -8.76
CA GLY A 127 -6.10 20.20 -8.24
C GLY A 127 -6.46 19.57 -6.89
N ARG A 128 -6.91 20.38 -5.92
CA ARG A 128 -7.39 19.88 -4.63
C ARG A 128 -8.54 18.89 -4.81
N PHE A 129 -9.51 19.17 -5.67
CA PHE A 129 -10.63 18.27 -5.91
C PHE A 129 -10.20 16.89 -6.46
N ARG A 130 -9.20 16.85 -7.37
CA ARG A 130 -8.64 15.60 -7.89
C ARG A 130 -7.99 14.72 -6.81
N THR A 131 -7.52 15.30 -5.70
CA THR A 131 -6.96 14.52 -4.57
C THR A 131 -7.99 13.60 -3.92
N LEU A 132 -9.30 13.81 -4.16
CA LEU A 132 -10.34 12.87 -3.71
C LEU A 132 -10.16 11.46 -4.29
N ALA A 133 -9.51 11.31 -5.45
CA ALA A 133 -9.21 10.01 -6.04
C ALA A 133 -8.17 9.20 -5.24
N ALA A 134 -7.40 9.84 -4.36
CA ALA A 134 -6.34 9.17 -3.60
C ALA A 134 -6.86 8.03 -2.70
N VAL A 135 -8.13 8.09 -2.28
CA VAL A 135 -8.78 7.01 -1.50
C VAL A 135 -8.80 5.66 -2.25
N TYR A 136 -8.70 5.69 -3.59
CA TYR A 136 -8.68 4.50 -4.46
C TYR A 136 -7.29 4.13 -4.98
N SER A 137 -6.24 4.84 -4.53
CA SER A 137 -4.85 4.53 -4.83
C SER A 137 -3.99 4.20 -3.60
N PRO A 138 -4.49 3.54 -2.54
CA PRO A 138 -3.63 3.15 -1.43
C PRO A 138 -2.62 2.10 -1.90
N LEU A 139 -1.42 2.15 -1.32
CA LEU A 139 -0.30 1.23 -1.57
C LEU A 139 0.03 0.42 -0.31
N ASP A 140 -0.33 0.96 0.84
CA ASP A 140 -0.32 0.31 2.14
C ASP A 140 -1.33 0.98 3.08
N GLY A 141 -1.66 0.31 4.18
CA GLY A 141 -2.50 0.87 5.23
C GLY A 141 -2.83 -0.11 6.34
N MET A 142 -3.55 0.38 7.33
CA MET A 142 -4.09 -0.39 8.45
C MET A 142 -5.50 0.09 8.81
N ASN A 143 -6.38 -0.82 9.20
CA ASN A 143 -7.73 -0.49 9.67
C ASN A 143 -7.91 -0.62 11.19
N GLU A 144 -9.08 -0.22 11.69
CA GLU A 144 -9.39 -0.19 13.13
C GLU A 144 -9.45 -1.57 13.80
N ASN A 145 -9.44 -2.65 13.02
CA ASN A 145 -9.29 -4.02 13.52
C ASN A 145 -7.82 -4.46 13.59
N GLY A 146 -6.87 -3.57 13.32
CA GLY A 146 -5.45 -3.90 13.34
C GLY A 146 -5.06 -4.86 12.20
N PHE A 147 -5.87 -4.95 11.15
CA PHE A 147 -5.47 -5.58 9.90
C PHE A 147 -4.69 -4.56 9.06
N ALA A 148 -3.51 -4.95 8.61
CA ALA A 148 -2.66 -4.17 7.72
C ALA A 148 -2.37 -4.94 6.44
N VAL A 149 -2.18 -4.18 5.36
CA VAL A 149 -1.82 -4.70 4.04
C VAL A 149 -0.89 -3.73 3.35
N ALA A 150 0.06 -4.26 2.59
CA ALA A 150 0.80 -3.51 1.62
C ALA A 150 0.96 -4.30 0.32
N VAL A 151 1.17 -3.58 -0.78
CA VAL A 151 1.51 -4.16 -2.07
C VAL A 151 2.97 -3.91 -2.43
N ASN A 152 3.63 -4.94 -2.96
CA ASN A 152 4.96 -4.90 -3.53
C ASN A 152 4.91 -5.34 -5.01
N THR A 153 5.85 -4.91 -5.83
CA THR A 153 5.94 -5.42 -7.22
C THR A 153 6.52 -6.81 -7.24
N ALA A 154 5.98 -7.66 -8.09
CA ALA A 154 6.47 -9.00 -8.35
C ALA A 154 6.85 -9.09 -9.83
N ALA A 155 8.13 -9.33 -10.10
CA ALA A 155 8.63 -9.44 -11.47
C ALA A 155 7.91 -10.57 -12.23
N GLU A 156 7.60 -10.33 -13.50
CA GLU A 156 7.08 -11.34 -14.44
C GLU A 156 5.70 -11.95 -14.10
N GLN A 157 4.97 -11.39 -13.12
CA GLN A 157 3.68 -11.93 -12.64
C GLN A 157 2.48 -11.02 -12.92
N VAL A 158 2.41 -10.45 -14.11
CA VAL A 158 1.25 -9.59 -14.47
C VAL A 158 -0.04 -10.40 -14.37
N THR A 159 -0.87 -10.05 -13.41
CA THR A 159 -2.09 -10.79 -13.09
C THR A 159 -3.25 -10.27 -13.90
N ARG A 160 -3.92 -11.18 -14.61
CA ARG A 160 -5.10 -10.93 -15.45
C ARG A 160 -6.07 -12.10 -15.30
N GLN A 161 -6.57 -12.31 -14.09
CA GLN A 161 -7.55 -13.37 -13.83
C GLN A 161 -8.86 -13.10 -14.57
N ASP A 162 -9.47 -14.16 -15.08
CA ASP A 162 -10.73 -14.11 -15.82
C ASP A 162 -11.54 -15.38 -15.52
N THR A 163 -11.99 -15.49 -14.27
CA THR A 163 -12.75 -16.63 -13.77
C THR A 163 -14.25 -16.36 -13.72
N GLY A 164 -14.68 -15.16 -14.17
CA GLY A 164 -16.06 -14.68 -14.11
C GLY A 164 -16.39 -13.96 -12.79
N LYS A 165 -15.41 -13.77 -11.91
CA LYS A 165 -15.53 -12.97 -10.69
C LYS A 165 -15.42 -11.48 -11.04
N THR A 166 -15.71 -10.61 -10.07
CA THR A 166 -15.61 -9.15 -10.30
C THR A 166 -14.15 -8.77 -10.55
N PRO A 167 -13.79 -8.13 -11.69
CA PRO A 167 -12.42 -7.71 -11.94
C PRO A 167 -12.07 -6.47 -11.10
N VAL A 168 -10.99 -6.58 -10.33
CA VAL A 168 -10.56 -5.55 -9.37
C VAL A 168 -9.09 -5.23 -9.59
N MET A 169 -8.79 -3.92 -9.73
CA MET A 169 -7.41 -3.44 -9.87
C MET A 169 -6.66 -3.49 -8.54
N THR A 170 -5.33 -3.63 -8.59
CA THR A 170 -4.43 -3.71 -7.42
C THR A 170 -4.76 -2.72 -6.29
N THR A 171 -4.84 -1.41 -6.57
CA THR A 171 -5.08 -0.42 -5.50
C THR A 171 -6.52 -0.41 -5.00
N LEU A 172 -7.48 -0.82 -5.84
CA LEU A 172 -8.87 -1.01 -5.41
C LEU A 172 -8.98 -2.22 -4.47
N ALA A 173 -8.21 -3.28 -4.71
CA ALA A 173 -8.14 -4.42 -3.80
C ALA A 173 -7.64 -4.00 -2.41
N ILE A 174 -6.58 -3.18 -2.31
CA ILE A 174 -6.12 -2.65 -1.02
C ILE A 174 -7.23 -1.86 -0.31
N ARG A 175 -7.92 -0.96 -1.02
CA ARG A 175 -9.04 -0.20 -0.43
C ARG A 175 -10.18 -1.11 0.02
N LEU A 176 -10.49 -2.15 -0.77
CA LEU A 176 -11.50 -3.15 -0.44
C LEU A 176 -11.13 -3.93 0.82
N LEU A 177 -9.88 -4.39 0.93
CA LEU A 177 -9.39 -5.13 2.10
C LEU A 177 -9.42 -4.26 3.35
N LEU A 178 -8.92 -3.02 3.27
CA LEU A 178 -8.94 -2.11 4.41
C LEU A 178 -10.38 -1.79 4.88
N ASP A 179 -11.37 -1.74 3.96
CA ASP A 179 -12.78 -1.51 4.30
C ASP A 179 -13.48 -2.74 4.89
N ARG A 180 -13.06 -3.97 4.54
CA ARG A 180 -13.88 -5.17 4.74
C ARG A 180 -13.21 -6.36 5.41
N ALA A 181 -11.88 -6.39 5.54
CA ALA A 181 -11.18 -7.47 6.24
C ALA A 181 -10.86 -7.05 7.68
N ALA A 182 -11.33 -7.80 8.67
CA ALA A 182 -10.93 -7.61 10.06
C ALA A 182 -9.59 -8.30 10.39
N ASN A 183 -9.21 -9.30 9.61
CA ASN A 183 -8.04 -10.17 9.82
C ASN A 183 -7.53 -10.75 8.49
N VAL A 184 -6.41 -11.47 8.53
CA VAL A 184 -5.75 -12.05 7.36
C VAL A 184 -6.62 -13.12 6.67
N GLU A 185 -7.34 -13.96 7.42
CA GLU A 185 -8.24 -14.97 6.84
C GLU A 185 -9.35 -14.35 5.99
N GLU A 186 -10.03 -13.33 6.53
CA GLU A 186 -11.05 -12.59 5.78
C GLU A 186 -10.45 -11.89 4.55
N ALA A 187 -9.23 -11.37 4.66
CA ALA A 187 -8.53 -10.75 3.54
C ALA A 187 -8.25 -11.76 2.41
N VAL A 188 -7.79 -12.96 2.76
CA VAL A 188 -7.59 -14.06 1.80
C VAL A 188 -8.91 -14.46 1.15
N GLY A 189 -9.99 -14.59 1.92
CA GLY A 189 -11.33 -14.89 1.37
C GLY A 189 -11.84 -13.80 0.43
N ILE A 190 -11.59 -12.53 0.73
CA ILE A 190 -11.95 -11.41 -0.16
C ILE A 190 -11.15 -11.48 -1.46
N LEU A 191 -9.84 -11.70 -1.40
CA LEU A 191 -8.98 -11.82 -2.58
C LEU A 191 -9.37 -13.02 -3.46
N ASP A 192 -9.77 -14.15 -2.86
CA ASP A 192 -10.29 -15.29 -3.61
C ASP A 192 -11.64 -14.96 -4.26
N SER A 193 -12.47 -14.10 -3.69
CA SER A 193 -13.80 -13.76 -4.23
C SER A 193 -13.80 -12.82 -5.46
N ILE A 194 -12.63 -12.32 -5.88
CA ILE A 194 -12.47 -11.35 -6.97
C ILE A 194 -11.51 -11.87 -8.05
N ASP A 195 -11.60 -11.30 -9.25
CA ASP A 195 -10.59 -11.51 -10.29
C ASP A 195 -9.56 -10.37 -10.21
N MET A 196 -8.34 -10.70 -9.78
CA MET A 196 -7.29 -9.68 -9.71
C MET A 196 -6.80 -9.25 -11.09
N ARG A 197 -6.66 -7.92 -11.23
CA ARG A 197 -6.10 -7.26 -12.39
C ARG A 197 -4.94 -6.39 -11.94
N SER A 198 -3.72 -6.79 -12.31
CA SER A 198 -2.53 -5.97 -12.13
C SER A 198 -2.73 -4.59 -12.75
N SER A 199 -2.44 -3.55 -11.97
CA SER A 199 -2.24 -2.23 -12.52
C SER A 199 -0.94 -2.13 -13.33
N GLY A 200 -0.91 -1.28 -14.34
CA GLY A 200 0.25 -1.11 -15.22
C GLY A 200 0.63 -2.37 -15.98
N LYS A 201 1.93 -2.62 -16.10
CA LYS A 201 2.51 -3.77 -16.83
C LYS A 201 3.31 -4.70 -15.93
N ILE A 202 3.05 -4.69 -14.63
CA ILE A 202 3.78 -5.49 -13.63
C ILE A 202 2.89 -6.38 -12.79
N GLY A 203 3.51 -7.43 -12.26
CA GLY A 203 2.92 -8.24 -11.22
C GLY A 203 2.97 -7.53 -9.88
N TYR A 204 2.08 -7.95 -9.00
CA TYR A 204 2.07 -7.52 -7.61
C TYR A 204 1.77 -8.70 -6.70
N HIS A 205 2.30 -8.62 -5.49
CA HIS A 205 1.95 -9.49 -4.39
C HIS A 205 1.63 -8.65 -3.15
N PHE A 206 0.75 -9.19 -2.31
CA PHE A 206 0.28 -8.53 -1.11
C PHE A 206 0.99 -9.13 0.10
N HIS A 207 1.46 -8.31 1.01
CA HIS A 207 1.87 -8.74 2.35
C HIS A 207 0.83 -8.21 3.34
N MET A 208 0.23 -9.10 4.10
CA MET A 208 -0.87 -8.81 5.02
C MET A 208 -0.54 -9.35 6.40
N ALA A 209 -0.96 -8.64 7.43
CA ALA A 209 -0.81 -9.08 8.82
C ALA A 209 -1.94 -8.53 9.67
N ASP A 210 -2.22 -9.18 10.80
CA ASP A 210 -3.22 -8.68 11.76
C ASP A 210 -2.76 -8.73 13.22
N ARG A 211 -3.57 -8.14 14.10
CA ARG A 211 -3.30 -8.03 15.53
C ARG A 211 -3.21 -9.36 16.27
N SER A 212 -3.68 -10.48 15.70
CA SER A 212 -3.50 -11.81 16.28
C SER A 212 -2.08 -12.33 16.11
N GLY A 213 -1.35 -11.80 15.12
CA GLY A 213 -0.02 -12.26 14.73
C GLY A 213 -0.01 -13.15 13.49
N ASP A 214 -1.19 -13.43 12.90
CA ASP A 214 -1.30 -14.05 11.58
C ASP A 214 -0.74 -13.09 10.52
N SER A 215 -0.10 -13.67 9.51
CA SER A 215 0.54 -12.97 8.41
C SER A 215 0.56 -13.85 7.17
N ALA A 216 0.27 -13.25 6.02
CA ALA A 216 0.26 -13.95 4.75
C ALA A 216 0.86 -13.10 3.64
N ILE A 217 1.50 -13.78 2.69
CA ILE A 217 1.91 -13.21 1.42
C ILE A 217 1.05 -13.86 0.33
N VAL A 218 0.38 -13.04 -0.47
CA VAL A 218 -0.46 -13.49 -1.59
C VAL A 218 0.23 -13.13 -2.89
N GLU A 219 0.61 -14.15 -3.64
CA GLU A 219 1.20 -14.05 -4.98
C GLU A 219 0.23 -14.60 -6.03
N TYR A 220 0.46 -14.25 -7.30
CA TYR A 220 -0.35 -14.72 -8.41
C TYR A 220 0.54 -15.35 -9.48
N ILE A 221 0.57 -16.68 -9.50
CA ILE A 221 1.40 -17.47 -10.42
C ILE A 221 0.50 -18.01 -11.52
N ASP A 222 0.80 -17.69 -12.78
CA ASP A 222 0.00 -18.11 -13.93
C ASP A 222 -1.50 -17.79 -13.75
N ASN A 223 -1.81 -16.60 -13.22
CA ASN A 223 -3.17 -16.15 -12.86
C ASN A 223 -3.87 -16.99 -11.79
N LYS A 224 -3.13 -17.76 -10.99
CA LYS A 224 -3.66 -18.49 -9.84
C LYS A 224 -3.14 -17.87 -8.55
N MET A 225 -4.05 -17.63 -7.62
CA MET A 225 -3.71 -17.11 -6.30
C MET A 225 -2.93 -18.18 -5.52
N VAL A 226 -1.79 -17.79 -4.97
CA VAL A 226 -0.95 -18.61 -4.10
C VAL A 226 -0.80 -17.87 -2.77
N VAL A 227 -1.09 -18.55 -1.66
CA VAL A 227 -1.03 -17.97 -0.32
C VAL A 227 0.10 -18.64 0.44
N ILE A 228 1.08 -17.84 0.86
CA ILE A 228 2.15 -18.25 1.75
C ILE A 228 1.79 -17.75 3.14
N ARG A 229 1.60 -18.67 4.08
CA ARG A 229 1.32 -18.33 5.48
C ARG A 229 2.60 -18.27 6.29
N ARG A 230 2.59 -17.40 7.29
CA ARG A 230 3.61 -17.38 8.34
C ARG A 230 3.28 -18.46 9.36
N GLU A 231 4.23 -19.36 9.59
CA GLU A 231 4.09 -20.36 10.65
C GLU A 231 4.47 -19.76 12.01
N PRO A 232 3.90 -20.26 13.14
CA PRO A 232 4.20 -19.74 14.47
C PRO A 232 5.70 -19.74 14.84
N GLU A 233 6.45 -20.73 14.35
CA GLU A 233 7.89 -20.87 14.52
C GLU A 233 8.73 -19.93 13.66
N ASP A 234 8.14 -19.26 12.66
CA ASP A 234 8.87 -18.40 11.74
C ASP A 234 9.45 -17.19 12.48
N ARG A 235 10.79 -17.13 12.47
CA ARG A 235 11.61 -16.03 12.99
C ARG A 235 11.93 -14.97 11.95
N CYS A 236 11.39 -15.12 10.74
CA CYS A 236 11.54 -14.18 9.65
C CYS A 236 10.36 -14.34 8.69
N PHE A 237 9.58 -13.27 8.51
CA PHE A 237 8.54 -13.21 7.50
C PHE A 237 8.55 -11.81 6.88
N CYS A 238 9.15 -11.73 5.70
CA CYS A 238 9.40 -10.49 4.98
C CYS A 238 9.26 -10.70 3.47
N LEU A 239 9.09 -9.60 2.75
CA LEU A 239 8.85 -9.58 1.31
C LEU A 239 9.59 -8.40 0.68
N THR A 240 10.19 -8.62 -0.50
CA THR A 240 10.70 -7.52 -1.35
C THR A 240 10.04 -7.55 -2.72
N ASN A 241 10.80 -7.59 -3.82
CA ASN A 241 10.28 -7.49 -5.18
C ASN A 241 10.49 -8.77 -6.00
N PHE A 242 10.76 -9.88 -5.33
CA PHE A 242 10.89 -11.18 -5.98
C PHE A 242 9.87 -12.17 -5.46
N THR A 243 9.49 -13.09 -6.33
CA THR A 243 8.55 -14.17 -6.05
C THR A 243 9.06 -15.09 -4.96
N LEU A 244 8.27 -15.31 -3.91
CA LEU A 244 8.62 -16.26 -2.85
C LEU A 244 8.15 -17.68 -3.13
N SER A 245 7.02 -17.85 -3.83
CA SER A 245 6.37 -19.15 -4.03
C SER A 245 7.05 -20.02 -5.11
N THR A 246 8.18 -19.58 -5.67
CA THR A 246 8.90 -20.30 -6.73
C THR A 246 10.39 -20.36 -6.43
N ASP A 247 11.04 -21.46 -6.81
CA ASP A 247 12.47 -21.67 -6.57
C ASP A 247 13.36 -20.61 -7.27
N LYS A 248 12.88 -20.06 -8.39
CA LYS A 248 13.66 -19.13 -9.21
C LYS A 248 13.89 -17.78 -8.51
N LYS A 249 13.01 -17.39 -7.57
CA LYS A 249 13.05 -16.08 -6.89
C LYS A 249 13.30 -14.94 -7.87
N ASN A 250 12.49 -14.90 -8.93
CA ASN A 250 12.59 -13.91 -10.01
C ASN A 250 12.25 -12.52 -9.47
N GLY A 251 13.09 -11.53 -9.76
CA GLY A 251 12.89 -10.14 -9.35
C GLY A 251 14.09 -9.53 -8.64
N THR A 252 13.87 -8.33 -8.08
CA THR A 252 14.90 -7.47 -7.51
C THR A 252 14.77 -7.36 -5.99
N GLY A 253 15.67 -6.60 -5.35
CA GLY A 253 15.60 -6.34 -3.90
C GLY A 253 16.06 -7.51 -3.03
N LYS A 254 16.94 -8.38 -3.55
CA LYS A 254 17.52 -9.52 -2.82
C LYS A 254 18.42 -9.06 -1.66
N GLU A 255 19.28 -8.08 -1.90
CA GLU A 255 20.15 -7.49 -0.87
C GLU A 255 19.35 -6.90 0.31
N ARG A 256 18.26 -6.15 0.01
CA ARG A 256 17.35 -5.61 1.04
C ARG A 256 16.59 -6.71 1.78
N PHE A 257 16.26 -7.79 1.08
CA PHE A 257 15.64 -8.96 1.71
C PHE A 257 16.61 -9.64 2.67
N GLU A 258 17.88 -9.79 2.30
CA GLU A 258 18.93 -10.33 3.17
C GLU A 258 19.12 -9.46 4.42
N ILE A 259 19.21 -8.13 4.27
CA ILE A 259 19.27 -7.20 5.42
C ILE A 259 18.11 -7.42 6.40
N MET A 260 16.88 -7.48 5.88
CA MET A 260 15.70 -7.72 6.72
C MET A 260 15.72 -9.12 7.34
N GLN A 261 16.03 -10.14 6.54
CA GLN A 261 16.04 -11.52 6.97
C GLN A 261 17.05 -11.75 8.09
N ASP A 262 18.27 -11.24 7.94
CA ASP A 262 19.34 -11.43 8.91
C ASP A 262 19.00 -10.74 10.23
N ARG A 263 18.53 -9.48 10.19
CA ARG A 263 18.13 -8.77 11.39
C ARG A 263 16.92 -9.40 12.08
N LEU A 264 15.94 -9.88 11.32
CA LEU A 264 14.78 -10.58 11.88
C LEU A 264 15.20 -11.88 12.57
N LYS A 265 16.04 -12.69 11.93
CA LYS A 265 16.57 -13.93 12.51
C LYS A 265 17.41 -13.67 13.76
N GLU A 266 18.34 -12.71 13.69
CA GLU A 266 19.19 -12.27 14.81
C GLU A 266 18.36 -11.92 16.05
N LYS A 267 17.26 -11.19 15.85
CA LYS A 267 16.37 -10.72 16.92
C LYS A 267 15.21 -11.68 17.22
N GLY A 268 15.13 -12.82 16.54
CA GLY A 268 13.99 -13.76 16.67
C GLY A 268 12.63 -13.15 16.30
N ALA A 269 12.61 -12.17 15.40
CA ALA A 269 11.49 -11.30 15.05
C ALA A 269 10.89 -10.50 16.22
N VAL A 270 11.69 -10.24 17.27
CA VAL A 270 11.31 -9.40 18.41
C VAL A 270 12.06 -8.07 18.37
N MET A 271 11.36 -6.97 18.16
CA MET A 271 11.95 -5.62 18.08
C MET A 271 10.97 -4.53 18.47
N THR A 272 11.47 -3.47 19.09
CA THR A 272 10.68 -2.25 19.34
C THR A 272 10.28 -1.57 18.03
N SER A 273 9.25 -0.70 18.04
CA SER A 273 8.88 0.08 16.86
C SER A 273 10.02 0.98 16.35
N LYS A 274 10.93 1.40 17.26
CA LYS A 274 12.13 2.15 16.90
C LYS A 274 13.11 1.26 16.11
N GLU A 275 13.44 0.08 16.61
CA GLU A 275 14.31 -0.88 15.91
C GLU A 275 13.71 -1.34 14.57
N ALA A 276 12.37 -1.48 14.48
CA ALA A 276 11.70 -1.76 13.22
C ALA A 276 11.89 -0.63 12.20
N MET A 277 11.81 0.64 12.63
CA MET A 277 12.09 1.78 11.76
C MET A 277 13.57 1.85 11.35
N GLU A 278 14.50 1.53 12.25
CA GLU A 278 15.93 1.43 11.95
C GLU A 278 16.21 0.31 10.93
N LEU A 279 15.49 -0.81 10.99
CA LEU A 279 15.60 -1.87 10.00
C LEU A 279 15.05 -1.42 8.63
N LEU A 280 13.94 -0.68 8.61
CA LEU A 280 13.47 -0.05 7.37
C LEU A 280 14.50 0.94 6.82
N GLU A 281 15.15 1.72 7.65
CA GLU A 281 16.24 2.60 7.22
C GLU A 281 17.41 1.82 6.62
N ALA A 282 17.85 0.74 7.26
CA ALA A 282 18.92 -0.10 6.74
C ALA A 282 18.55 -0.76 5.39
N ALA A 283 17.27 -1.12 5.22
CA ALA A 283 16.75 -1.71 3.99
C ALA A 283 16.15 -0.67 3.02
N LYS A 284 16.52 0.62 3.13
CA LYS A 284 16.02 1.68 2.24
C LYS A 284 16.63 1.58 0.85
N MET A 285 15.93 2.13 -0.14
CA MET A 285 16.46 2.37 -1.47
C MET A 285 17.04 3.79 -1.54
N ASP A 286 18.30 3.91 -1.94
CA ASP A 286 19.02 5.20 -2.02
C ASP A 286 19.61 5.44 -3.41
N GLY A 287 18.73 5.63 -4.40
CA GLY A 287 19.12 6.14 -5.73
C GLY A 287 19.70 5.10 -6.69
N HIS A 288 19.54 3.81 -6.42
CA HIS A 288 19.93 2.78 -7.39
C HIS A 288 19.05 2.86 -8.65
N LYS A 289 19.67 2.70 -9.83
CA LYS A 289 18.96 2.50 -11.09
C LYS A 289 18.15 1.22 -10.98
N TYR A 290 16.84 1.37 -10.83
CA TYR A 290 15.94 0.24 -10.75
C TYR A 290 15.71 -0.34 -12.15
N TYR A 291 15.96 -1.65 -12.31
CA TYR A 291 15.68 -2.37 -13.53
C TYR A 291 14.63 -3.46 -13.26
N GLU A 292 13.46 -3.31 -13.87
CA GLU A 292 12.49 -4.39 -14.05
C GLU A 292 12.26 -4.57 -15.56
N PRO A 293 12.32 -5.79 -16.11
CA PRO A 293 11.98 -6.03 -17.51
C PRO A 293 10.61 -5.43 -17.87
N GLY A 294 10.58 -4.53 -18.85
CA GLY A 294 9.36 -3.77 -19.23
C GLY A 294 9.27 -2.36 -18.62
N HIS A 295 10.25 -1.92 -17.83
CA HIS A 295 10.31 -0.58 -17.22
C HIS A 295 11.30 0.35 -17.91
N MET A 296 11.05 1.65 -17.71
CA MET A 296 12.01 2.71 -18.00
C MET A 296 12.97 2.82 -16.82
N TYR A 297 14.28 3.00 -17.07
CA TYR A 297 15.25 3.27 -16.01
C TYR A 297 14.88 4.53 -15.25
N TYR A 298 14.72 4.43 -13.93
CA TYR A 298 14.62 5.59 -13.05
C TYR A 298 15.38 5.36 -11.75
N ASP A 299 15.88 6.44 -11.18
CA ASP A 299 16.48 6.43 -9.85
C ASP A 299 15.35 6.27 -8.83
N SER A 300 15.33 5.12 -8.15
CA SER A 300 14.33 4.82 -7.13
C SER A 300 14.87 5.22 -5.76
N ILE A 301 14.05 5.91 -4.97
CA ILE A 301 14.36 6.26 -3.58
C ILE A 301 13.20 5.83 -2.69
N THR A 302 13.47 5.53 -1.42
CA THR A 302 12.40 5.32 -0.43
C THR A 302 11.64 6.63 -0.23
N GLN A 303 10.38 6.66 -0.67
CA GLN A 303 9.52 7.82 -0.47
C GLN A 303 8.93 7.85 0.93
N TRP A 304 8.60 6.70 1.50
CA TRP A 304 8.20 6.60 2.90
C TRP A 304 8.53 5.23 3.49
N SER A 305 8.76 5.26 4.79
CA SER A 305 8.91 4.11 5.66
C SER A 305 7.83 4.21 6.73
N VAL A 306 7.09 3.13 6.98
CA VAL A 306 6.02 3.13 7.98
C VAL A 306 6.06 1.86 8.82
N VAL A 307 5.90 2.03 10.13
CA VAL A 307 5.72 0.94 11.08
C VAL A 307 4.32 1.07 11.67
N TYR A 308 3.48 0.09 11.41
CA TYR A 308 2.15 -0.06 11.98
C TYR A 308 2.23 -0.94 13.24
N ASP A 309 1.76 -0.44 14.37
CA ASP A 309 1.46 -1.23 15.57
C ASP A 309 0.00 -1.67 15.48
N LEU A 310 -0.19 -2.92 15.09
CA LEU A 310 -1.48 -3.54 14.82
C LEU A 310 -2.31 -3.72 16.09
N SER A 311 -1.62 -3.92 17.23
CA SER A 311 -2.26 -4.10 18.53
C SER A 311 -2.82 -2.79 19.07
N LYS A 312 -2.11 -1.67 18.86
CA LYS A 312 -2.54 -0.34 19.30
C LYS A 312 -3.31 0.46 18.24
N CYS A 313 -3.35 -0.02 17.01
CA CYS A 313 -3.92 0.70 15.87
C CYS A 313 -3.27 2.10 15.66
N THR A 314 -1.96 2.15 15.86
CA THR A 314 -1.12 3.34 15.65
C THR A 314 -0.07 3.08 14.59
N ALA A 315 0.47 4.13 13.97
CA ALA A 315 1.60 3.98 13.05
C ALA A 315 2.57 5.15 13.19
N ALA A 316 3.85 4.91 12.88
CA ALA A 316 4.86 5.94 12.76
C ALA A 316 5.42 5.91 11.33
N ALA A 317 5.38 7.04 10.63
CA ALA A 317 5.87 7.17 9.26
C ALA A 317 7.05 8.15 9.17
N ALA A 318 8.08 7.78 8.43
CA ALA A 318 9.14 8.66 7.95
C ALA A 318 8.96 8.87 6.44
N VAL A 319 9.26 10.06 5.92
CA VAL A 319 9.05 10.41 4.50
C VAL A 319 10.33 10.97 3.90
N LYS A 320 10.62 10.65 2.64
CA LYS A 320 11.84 11.03 1.90
C LYS A 320 13.14 10.60 2.60
N SER A 321 13.14 9.44 3.25
CA SER A 321 14.28 8.95 4.02
C SER A 321 14.74 9.91 5.14
N ASP A 322 13.87 10.84 5.59
CA ASP A 322 14.09 11.66 6.79
C ASP A 322 13.60 10.88 8.02
N PHE A 323 14.46 10.01 8.54
CA PHE A 323 14.16 9.15 9.70
C PHE A 323 14.20 9.90 11.04
N GLU A 324 14.76 11.12 11.05
CA GLU A 324 14.75 12.03 12.20
C GLU A 324 13.35 12.62 12.44
N ARG A 325 12.57 12.81 11.36
CA ARG A 325 11.20 13.31 11.44
C ARG A 325 10.16 12.22 11.25
N LYS A 326 9.51 11.85 12.35
CA LYS A 326 8.42 10.87 12.37
C LYS A 326 7.05 11.54 12.45
N TYR A 327 6.10 11.00 11.71
CA TYR A 327 4.69 11.38 11.74
C TYR A 327 3.90 10.27 12.41
N ASP A 328 3.39 10.52 13.61
CA ASP A 328 2.57 9.58 14.35
C ASP A 328 1.11 9.65 13.90
N LEU A 329 0.54 8.47 13.65
CA LEU A 329 -0.78 8.25 13.10
C LEU A 329 -1.58 7.40 14.09
N SER A 330 -2.85 7.74 14.27
CA SER A 330 -3.80 6.94 15.04
C SER A 330 -5.07 6.74 14.22
N ILE A 331 -5.66 5.55 14.33
CA ILE A 331 -6.96 5.22 13.71
C ILE A 331 -8.14 5.63 14.62
N SER A 332 -7.87 6.05 15.85
CA SER A 332 -8.87 6.50 16.85
C SER A 332 -9.83 7.58 16.35
#